data_AF-V9IKU5-F1
#
_entry.id   AF-V9IKU5-F1
#
_cell.length_a   1.000
_cell.length_b   1.000
_cell.length_c   1.000
_cell.angle_alpha   90.00
_cell.angle_beta   90.00
_cell.angle_gamma   90.00
#
_symmetry.space_group_name_H-M   'P 1'
#
loop_
_entity.id
_entity.type
_entity.pdbx_description
1 polymer ?
#
loop_
_entity_poly.entity_id
_entity_poly.type
_entity_poly.pdbx_seq_one_letter_code
_entity_poly.pdbx_strand_id
1 'polypeptide(L)'
;MQEETRICMLRLLAVRDLILKILAACVASDSSSLLIRFSNELKQLNNEQIPSILQKFELEGKKIKSCKMLVPMDAVERLSEAYYSEQLKTIARLAESLAQSRYPDLECIQMLQTSPCLQTIDIPEKRIPVSFKHFLLRASTCSESLAIISAICILCATQLQPKTSQKKEQEKM
;
A
#
# COMPACT_ATOMS: atom_id res chain seq x y z
N MET A 1 24.53 -9.61 5.31
CA MET A 1 23.75 -8.41 5.73
C MET A 1 23.49 -7.40 4.60
N GLN A 2 24.49 -6.97 3.81
CA GLN A 2 24.26 -6.00 2.72
C GLN A 2 23.40 -6.54 1.57
N GLU A 3 23.58 -7.80 1.22
CA GLU A 3 22.86 -8.45 0.11
C GLU A 3 21.37 -8.67 0.45
N GLU A 4 21.08 -9.00 1.70
CA GLU A 4 19.73 -9.19 2.22
C GLU A 4 19.00 -7.85 2.32
N THR A 5 19.68 -6.79 2.78
CA THR A 5 19.15 -5.41 2.72
C THR A 5 18.89 -4.99 1.27
N ARG A 6 19.78 -5.33 0.33
CA ARG A 6 19.58 -5.07 -1.12
C ARG A 6 18.32 -5.75 -1.65
N ILE A 7 18.11 -7.01 -1.29
CA ILE A 7 16.89 -7.75 -1.65
C ILE A 7 15.64 -7.06 -1.09
N CYS A 8 15.66 -6.60 0.17
CA CYS A 8 14.54 -5.84 0.74
C CYS A 8 14.25 -4.55 -0.03
N MET A 9 15.30 -3.79 -0.40
CA MET A 9 15.14 -2.59 -1.22
C MET A 9 14.52 -2.89 -2.59
N LEU A 10 14.95 -3.95 -3.26
CA LEU A 10 14.38 -4.37 -4.55
C LEU A 10 12.92 -4.79 -4.41
N ARG A 11 12.54 -5.45 -3.31
CA ARG A 11 11.13 -5.78 -3.06
C ARG A 11 10.28 -4.56 -2.76
N LEU A 12 10.78 -3.62 -1.95
CA LEU A 12 10.09 -2.36 -1.73
C LEU A 12 9.87 -1.59 -3.04
N LEU A 13 10.87 -1.58 -3.92
CA LEU A 13 10.75 -0.97 -5.25
C LEU A 13 9.68 -1.66 -6.09
N ALA A 14 9.68 -3.00 -6.15
CA ALA A 14 8.65 -3.76 -6.88
C ALA A 14 7.23 -3.50 -6.36
N VAL A 15 7.08 -3.42 -5.03
CA VAL A 15 5.80 -3.07 -4.38
C VAL A 15 5.34 -1.67 -4.80
N ARG A 16 6.24 -0.68 -4.77
CA ARG A 16 5.90 0.71 -5.14
C ARG A 16 5.59 0.83 -6.64
N ASP A 17 6.32 0.12 -7.50
CA ASP A 17 6.01 0.03 -8.93
C ASP A 17 4.61 -0.55 -9.18
N LEU A 18 4.23 -1.63 -8.50
CA LEU A 18 2.89 -2.20 -8.62
C LEU A 18 1.79 -1.25 -8.12
N ILE A 19 2.01 -0.55 -7.01
CA ILE A 19 1.05 0.44 -6.50
C ILE A 19 0.86 1.56 -7.53
N LEU A 20 1.94 2.06 -8.15
CA LEU A 20 1.85 3.06 -9.21
C LEU A 20 1.10 2.53 -10.44
N LYS A 21 1.33 1.26 -10.83
CA LYS A 21 0.59 0.59 -11.90
C LYS A 21 -0.90 0.44 -11.59
N ILE A 22 -1.27 0.13 -10.34
CA ILE A 22 -2.66 0.11 -9.89
C ILE A 22 -3.30 1.50 -10.04
N LEU A 23 -2.62 2.56 -9.59
CA LEU A 23 -3.10 3.94 -9.74
C LEU A 23 -3.31 4.31 -11.21
N ALA A 24 -2.36 3.95 -12.08
CA ALA A 24 -2.49 4.17 -13.52
C ALA A 24 -3.64 3.36 -14.13
N ALA A 25 -3.84 2.11 -13.69
CA ALA A 25 -4.90 1.23 -14.14
C ALA A 25 -6.30 1.76 -13.78
N CYS A 26 -6.46 2.49 -12.67
CA CYS A 26 -7.74 3.08 -12.26
C CYS A 26 -8.38 4.00 -13.32
N VAL A 27 -7.58 4.58 -14.22
CA VAL A 27 -8.04 5.49 -15.29
C VAL A 27 -7.87 4.92 -16.70
N ALA A 28 -7.40 3.68 -16.81
CA ALA A 28 -7.22 3.01 -18.09
C ALA A 28 -8.56 2.50 -18.67
N SER A 29 -8.64 2.37 -19.99
CA SER A 29 -9.83 1.83 -20.68
C SER A 29 -10.09 0.37 -20.35
N ASP A 30 -9.04 -0.40 -20.09
CA ASP A 30 -9.04 -1.81 -19.68
C ASP A 30 -8.82 -1.96 -18.16
N SER A 31 -9.29 -0.99 -17.37
CA SER A 31 -9.05 -0.92 -15.93
C SER A 31 -9.32 -2.22 -15.18
N SER A 32 -10.44 -2.91 -15.46
CA SER A 32 -10.81 -4.16 -14.78
C SER A 32 -9.75 -5.26 -14.93
N SER A 33 -9.28 -5.55 -16.15
CA SER A 33 -8.29 -6.61 -16.37
C SER A 33 -6.93 -6.26 -15.76
N LEU A 34 -6.51 -5.00 -15.87
CA LEU A 34 -5.27 -4.50 -15.30
C LEU A 34 -5.31 -4.54 -13.77
N LEU A 35 -6.41 -4.11 -13.14
CA LEU A 35 -6.57 -4.10 -11.70
C LEU A 35 -6.58 -5.53 -11.12
N ILE A 36 -7.24 -6.50 -11.79
CA ILE A 36 -7.17 -7.92 -11.39
C ILE A 36 -5.72 -8.40 -11.46
N ARG A 37 -5.05 -8.16 -12.59
CA ARG A 37 -3.67 -8.59 -12.80
C ARG A 37 -2.73 -8.02 -11.72
N PHE A 38 -2.73 -6.71 -11.54
CA PHE A 38 -1.82 -6.07 -10.60
C PHE A 38 -2.18 -6.36 -9.14
N SER A 39 -3.46 -6.55 -8.81
CA SER A 39 -3.88 -7.06 -7.49
C SER A 39 -3.29 -8.44 -7.23
N ASN A 40 -3.37 -9.36 -8.21
CA ASN A 40 -2.80 -10.70 -8.07
C ASN A 40 -1.28 -10.68 -7.94
N GLU A 41 -0.58 -9.88 -8.74
CA GLU A 41 0.88 -9.68 -8.62
C GLU A 41 1.25 -9.14 -7.22
N LEU A 42 0.45 -8.20 -6.66
CA LEU A 42 0.66 -7.65 -5.33
C LEU A 42 0.39 -8.68 -4.21
N LYS A 43 -0.67 -9.50 -4.36
CA LYS A 43 -0.95 -10.63 -3.45
C LYS A 43 0.18 -11.66 -3.48
N GLN A 44 0.72 -11.97 -4.65
CA GLN A 44 1.84 -12.90 -4.80
C GLN A 44 3.09 -12.40 -4.07
N LEU A 45 3.42 -11.11 -4.23
CA LEU A 45 4.51 -10.51 -3.45
C LEU A 45 4.27 -10.64 -1.95
N ASN A 46 3.06 -10.31 -1.49
CA ASN A 46 2.70 -10.32 -0.08
C ASN A 46 2.72 -11.74 0.53
N ASN A 47 2.25 -12.75 -0.20
CA ASN A 47 2.03 -14.08 0.37
C ASN A 47 3.21 -15.04 0.19
N GLU A 48 4.03 -14.85 -0.85
CA GLU A 48 5.10 -15.79 -1.21
C GLU A 48 6.49 -15.18 -1.04
N GLN A 49 6.71 -13.99 -1.61
CA GLN A 49 8.05 -13.46 -1.76
C GLN A 49 8.53 -12.69 -0.53
N ILE A 50 7.68 -11.84 0.05
CA ILE A 50 8.06 -11.04 1.22
C ILE A 50 8.26 -11.91 2.47
N PRO A 51 7.36 -12.86 2.82
CA PRO A 51 7.54 -13.69 4.00
C PRO A 51 8.82 -14.51 3.96
N SER A 52 9.15 -15.10 2.80
CA SER A 52 10.38 -15.89 2.62
C SER A 52 11.67 -15.08 2.75
N ILE A 53 11.61 -13.76 2.49
CA ILE A 53 12.73 -12.86 2.72
C ILE A 53 12.82 -12.48 4.20
N LEU A 54 11.69 -12.12 4.82
CA LEU A 54 11.64 -11.73 6.23
C LEU A 54 12.04 -12.86 7.18
N GLN A 55 11.67 -14.11 6.87
CA GLN A 55 12.03 -15.29 7.66
C GLN A 55 13.55 -15.45 7.85
N LYS A 56 14.36 -15.02 6.86
CA LYS A 56 15.83 -15.08 6.95
C LYS A 56 16.36 -14.18 8.08
N PHE A 57 15.67 -13.11 8.41
CA PHE A 57 16.04 -12.20 9.50
C PHE A 57 15.53 -12.67 10.86
N GLU A 58 14.47 -13.48 10.91
CA GLU A 58 13.95 -14.09 12.15
C GLU A 58 14.80 -15.27 12.63
N LEU A 59 15.28 -16.11 11.71
CA LEU A 59 16.06 -17.32 12.02
C LEU A 59 17.47 -17.04 12.58
N GLU A 60 18.04 -15.87 12.33
CA GLU A 60 19.40 -15.54 12.79
C GLU A 60 19.50 -15.21 14.29
N GLY A 61 18.39 -15.20 15.04
CA GLY A 61 18.36 -15.00 16.50
C GLY A 61 18.90 -13.64 16.99
N LYS A 62 19.35 -12.78 16.07
CA LYS A 62 19.80 -11.42 16.34
C LYS A 62 18.60 -10.51 16.14
N LYS A 63 18.08 -9.92 17.23
CA LYS A 63 17.25 -8.71 17.18
C LYS A 63 17.77 -7.83 16.04
N ILE A 64 16.98 -7.67 14.98
CA ILE A 64 17.26 -6.98 13.72
C ILE A 64 18.40 -5.97 13.92
N LYS A 65 19.64 -6.41 13.71
CA LYS A 65 20.80 -5.52 13.83
C LYS A 65 20.86 -4.77 12.51
N SER A 66 20.05 -3.72 12.44
CA SER A 66 20.08 -2.74 11.35
C SER A 66 21.52 -2.40 11.00
N CYS A 67 21.85 -2.53 9.72
CA CYS A 67 23.19 -2.20 9.26
C CYS A 67 23.42 -0.71 9.58
N LYS A 68 24.48 -0.37 10.33
CA LYS A 68 24.80 0.99 10.81
C LYS A 68 25.07 2.03 9.68
N MET A 69 24.76 1.70 8.43
CA MET A 69 24.93 2.61 7.30
C MET A 69 23.66 3.46 7.15
N LEU A 70 23.68 4.61 7.82
CA LEU A 70 22.95 5.85 7.54
C LEU A 70 21.93 5.78 6.37
N VAL A 71 20.69 5.39 6.65
CA VAL A 71 19.50 5.69 5.81
C VAL A 71 18.32 5.90 6.76
N PRO A 72 17.44 6.91 6.54
CA PRO A 72 16.26 7.08 7.37
C PRO A 72 15.33 5.87 7.15
N MET A 73 15.21 5.02 8.17
CA MET A 73 14.48 3.73 8.19
C MET A 73 15.12 2.62 7.33
N ASP A 74 15.50 1.53 8.00
CA ASP A 74 16.10 0.35 7.36
C ASP A 74 15.10 -0.26 6.36
N ALA A 75 15.57 -0.64 5.16
CA ALA A 75 14.73 -1.28 4.15
C ALA A 75 14.06 -2.56 4.68
N VAL A 76 14.74 -3.26 5.60
CA VAL A 76 14.17 -4.41 6.31
C VAL A 76 12.96 -3.99 7.14
N GLU A 77 13.10 -2.96 7.98
CA GLU A 77 12.02 -2.46 8.84
C GLU A 77 10.83 -1.93 8.03
N ARG A 78 11.11 -1.23 6.91
CA ARG A 78 10.07 -0.76 5.99
C ARG A 78 9.30 -1.91 5.35
N LEU A 79 10.01 -2.95 4.91
CA LEU A 79 9.38 -4.13 4.31
C LEU A 79 8.59 -4.93 5.35
N SER A 80 9.15 -5.13 6.54
CA SER A 80 8.47 -5.74 7.68
C SER A 80 7.19 -4.99 8.05
N GLU A 81 7.28 -3.67 8.23
CA GLU A 81 6.11 -2.85 8.57
C GLU A 81 5.03 -2.95 7.49
N ALA A 82 5.39 -2.85 6.21
CA ALA A 82 4.42 -2.95 5.11
C ALA A 82 3.71 -4.32 5.10
N TYR A 83 4.43 -5.39 5.45
CA TYR A 83 3.89 -6.74 5.55
C TYR A 83 2.99 -6.94 6.78
N TYR A 84 3.49 -6.70 7.99
CA TYR A 84 2.74 -6.96 9.23
C TYR A 84 1.57 -6.00 9.43
N SER A 85 1.62 -4.81 8.85
CA SER A 85 0.47 -3.89 8.83
C SER A 85 -0.62 -4.26 7.84
N GLU A 86 -0.41 -5.30 7.03
CA GLU A 86 -1.27 -5.73 5.94
C GLU A 86 -1.45 -4.68 4.82
N GLN A 87 -0.56 -3.67 4.71
CA GLN A 87 -0.70 -2.58 3.72
C GLN A 87 -0.95 -3.09 2.30
N LEU A 88 -0.14 -4.07 1.85
CA LEU A 88 -0.22 -4.59 0.48
C LEU A 88 -1.50 -5.39 0.25
N LYS A 89 -1.93 -6.18 1.25
CA LYS A 89 -3.15 -6.97 1.22
C LYS A 89 -4.38 -6.06 1.12
N THR A 90 -4.43 -4.99 1.91
CA THR A 90 -5.50 -3.99 1.88
C THR A 90 -5.61 -3.32 0.51
N ILE A 91 -4.47 -2.86 -0.05
CA ILE A 91 -4.44 -2.24 -1.39
C ILE A 91 -4.87 -3.24 -2.47
N ALA A 92 -4.40 -4.48 -2.40
CA ALA A 92 -4.75 -5.51 -3.37
C ALA A 92 -6.24 -5.85 -3.35
N ARG A 93 -6.85 -5.99 -2.16
CA ARG A 93 -8.30 -6.27 -2.04
C ARG A 93 -9.13 -5.13 -2.61
N LEU A 94 -8.75 -3.89 -2.35
CA LEU A 94 -9.43 -2.72 -2.92
C LEU A 94 -9.35 -2.71 -4.45
N ALA A 95 -8.17 -2.92 -5.02
CA ALA A 95 -7.99 -2.98 -6.46
C ALA A 95 -8.82 -4.11 -7.11
N GLU A 96 -8.85 -5.29 -6.49
CA GLU A 96 -9.66 -6.42 -6.95
C GLU A 96 -11.16 -6.12 -6.88
N SER A 97 -11.64 -5.55 -5.76
CA SER A 97 -13.05 -5.20 -5.60
C SER A 97 -13.49 -4.18 -6.66
N LEU A 98 -12.65 -3.17 -6.91
CA LEU A 98 -12.89 -2.15 -7.93
C LEU A 98 -12.78 -2.66 -9.37
N ALA A 99 -12.10 -3.78 -9.57
CA ALA A 99 -12.04 -4.41 -10.88
C ALA A 99 -13.34 -5.13 -11.25
N GLN A 100 -14.06 -5.66 -10.25
CA GLN A 100 -15.31 -6.38 -10.42
C GLN A 100 -16.52 -5.46 -10.41
N SER A 101 -16.44 -4.37 -9.65
CA SER A 101 -17.54 -3.43 -9.44
C SER A 101 -17.00 -2.00 -9.35
N ARG A 102 -17.82 -1.02 -9.75
CA ARG A 102 -17.49 0.41 -9.62
C ARG A 102 -17.47 0.89 -8.16
N TYR A 103 -17.95 0.07 -7.24
CA TYR A 103 -17.99 0.34 -5.80
C TYR A 103 -17.37 -0.84 -5.04
N PRO A 104 -16.62 -0.58 -3.96
CA PRO A 104 -16.12 -1.63 -3.10
C PRO A 104 -17.25 -2.50 -2.54
N ASP A 105 -17.05 -3.81 -2.57
CA ASP A 105 -17.95 -4.78 -1.94
C ASP A 105 -17.87 -4.70 -0.40
N LEU A 106 -18.84 -5.34 0.27
CA LEU A 106 -18.95 -5.31 1.73
C LEU A 106 -17.68 -5.84 2.43
N GLU A 107 -17.08 -6.89 1.88
CA GLU A 107 -15.87 -7.49 2.44
C GLU A 107 -14.67 -6.54 2.34
N CYS A 108 -14.53 -5.85 1.20
CA CYS A 108 -13.53 -4.81 1.01
C CYS A 108 -13.74 -3.66 2.00
N ILE A 109 -14.98 -3.20 2.23
CA ILE A 109 -15.28 -2.15 3.19
C ILE A 109 -14.91 -2.58 4.62
N GLN A 110 -15.30 -3.79 5.02
CA GLN A 110 -14.95 -4.34 6.33
C GLN A 110 -13.44 -4.47 6.51
N MET A 111 -12.72 -4.90 5.47
CA MET A 111 -11.27 -4.94 5.48
C MET A 111 -10.69 -3.53 5.67
N LEU A 112 -11.16 -2.52 4.93
CA LEU A 112 -10.66 -1.14 5.07
C LEU A 112 -10.87 -0.59 6.49
N GLN A 113 -12.00 -0.90 7.13
CA GLN A 113 -12.31 -0.45 8.48
C GLN A 113 -11.42 -1.10 9.56
N THR A 114 -10.96 -2.33 9.32
CA THR A 114 -10.23 -3.13 10.31
C THR A 114 -8.75 -3.26 10.02
N SER A 115 -8.29 -2.91 8.81
CA SER A 115 -6.91 -3.08 8.37
C SER A 115 -5.94 -2.33 9.28
N PRO A 116 -4.95 -3.02 9.86
CA PRO A 116 -3.98 -2.37 10.73
C PRO A 116 -3.34 -1.16 10.05
N CYS A 117 -2.90 -1.25 8.79
CA CYS A 117 -2.29 -0.13 8.06
C CYS A 117 -3.10 1.17 8.00
N LEU A 118 -4.38 1.20 8.39
CA LEU A 118 -5.22 2.40 8.48
C LEU A 118 -5.60 2.79 9.90
N GLN A 119 -5.25 1.98 10.90
CA GLN A 119 -5.54 2.27 12.29
C GLN A 119 -4.64 3.40 12.81
N THR A 120 -5.25 4.28 13.59
CA THR A 120 -4.55 5.34 14.32
C THR A 120 -3.57 4.76 15.32
N ILE A 121 -2.44 5.42 15.49
CA ILE A 121 -1.40 5.02 16.44
C ILE A 121 -1.64 5.80 17.71
N ASP A 122 -1.59 5.13 18.85
CA ASP A 122 -1.65 5.80 20.13
C ASP A 122 -0.51 6.83 20.23
N ILE A 123 -0.88 8.08 20.49
CA ILE A 123 0.11 9.14 20.72
C ILE A 123 0.85 8.74 21.99
N PRO A 124 2.18 8.64 21.96
CA PRO A 124 2.93 8.27 23.13
C PRO A 124 2.71 9.26 24.26
N GLU A 125 2.28 8.75 25.41
CA GLU A 125 2.09 9.55 26.61
C GLU A 125 3.43 10.13 27.07
N LYS A 126 3.43 11.38 27.57
CA LYS A 126 4.64 12.09 28.02
C LYS A 126 5.52 11.33 29.02
N ARG A 127 5.00 10.30 29.69
CA ARG A 127 5.69 9.53 30.74
C ARG A 127 6.08 8.11 30.32
N ILE A 128 5.69 7.64 29.13
CA ILE A 128 6.00 6.30 28.65
C ILE A 128 7.10 6.40 27.59
N PRO A 129 8.30 5.86 27.84
CA PRO A 129 9.35 5.83 26.83
C PRO A 129 8.94 4.90 25.69
N VAL A 130 8.55 5.46 24.55
CA VAL A 130 8.38 4.73 23.29
C VAL A 130 9.60 4.88 22.40
N SER A 131 9.84 3.87 21.57
CA SER A 131 10.74 4.02 20.43
C SER A 131 10.10 4.97 19.41
N PHE A 132 10.56 6.23 19.37
CA PHE A 132 10.16 7.20 18.35
C PHE A 132 10.31 6.66 16.93
N LYS A 133 11.28 5.76 16.71
CA LYS A 133 11.50 5.11 15.42
C LYS A 133 10.29 4.28 14.98
N HIS A 134 9.74 3.44 15.86
CA HIS A 134 8.57 2.61 15.53
C HIS A 134 7.33 3.46 15.34
N PHE A 135 7.12 4.45 16.20
CA PHE A 135 6.02 5.39 16.05
C PHE A 135 6.06 6.11 14.70
N LEU A 136 7.22 6.68 14.32
CA LEU A 136 7.38 7.40 13.06
C LEU A 136 7.24 6.48 11.84
N LEU A 137 7.81 5.27 11.90
CA LEU A 137 7.68 4.27 10.84
C LEU A 137 6.21 3.92 10.63
N ARG A 138 5.50 3.66 11.72
CA ARG A 138 4.09 3.33 11.71
C ARG A 138 3.23 4.49 11.20
N ALA A 139 3.53 5.72 11.63
CA ALA A 139 2.82 6.93 11.19
C ALA A 139 3.00 7.19 9.70
N SER A 140 4.22 6.95 9.18
CA SER A 140 4.52 7.01 7.75
C SER A 140 3.69 5.99 6.98
N THR A 141 3.67 4.72 7.42
CA THR A 141 2.91 3.65 6.75
C THR A 141 1.41 3.94 6.75
N CYS A 142 0.86 4.43 7.87
CA CYS A 142 -0.56 4.80 7.95
C CYS A 142 -0.91 5.92 6.96
N SER A 143 -0.10 6.98 6.97
CA SER A 143 -0.29 8.13 6.07
C SER A 143 -0.15 7.73 4.59
N GLU A 144 0.84 6.90 4.25
CA GLU A 144 1.03 6.36 2.91
C GLU A 144 -0.15 5.49 2.45
N SER A 145 -0.64 4.60 3.33
CA SER A 145 -1.78 3.73 3.03
C SER A 145 -3.04 4.54 2.75
N LEU A 146 -3.34 5.51 3.61
CA LEU A 146 -4.49 6.38 3.45
C LEU A 146 -4.41 7.21 2.16
N ALA A 147 -3.23 7.75 1.84
CA ALA A 147 -3.02 8.51 0.60
C ALA A 147 -3.23 7.64 -0.65
N ILE A 148 -2.68 6.42 -0.67
CA ILE A 148 -2.82 5.50 -1.80
C ILE A 148 -4.28 5.11 -2.00
N ILE A 149 -4.97 4.70 -0.93
CA ILE A 149 -6.38 4.28 -0.99
C ILE A 149 -7.26 5.44 -1.42
N SER A 150 -7.03 6.63 -0.87
CA SER A 150 -7.77 7.84 -1.27
C SER A 150 -7.55 8.15 -2.74
N ALA A 151 -6.32 8.05 -3.24
CA ALA A 151 -6.01 8.28 -4.65
C ALA A 151 -6.73 7.27 -5.56
N ILE A 152 -6.70 5.98 -5.23
CA ILE A 152 -7.44 4.93 -5.96
C ILE A 152 -8.94 5.29 -6.02
N CYS A 153 -9.55 5.59 -4.86
CA CYS A 153 -10.96 5.94 -4.77
C CYS A 153 -11.31 7.18 -5.59
N ILE A 154 -10.50 8.25 -5.52
CA ILE A 154 -10.71 9.48 -6.30
C ILE A 154 -10.61 9.19 -7.79
N LEU A 155 -9.56 8.49 -8.24
CA LEU A 155 -9.37 8.16 -9.64
C LEU A 155 -10.54 7.34 -10.20
N CYS A 156 -10.99 6.32 -9.48
CA CYS A 156 -12.18 5.57 -9.87
C CYS A 156 -13.46 6.42 -9.84
N ALA A 157 -13.65 7.29 -8.84
CA ALA A 157 -14.81 8.17 -8.76
C ALA A 157 -14.86 9.21 -9.90
N THR A 158 -13.71 9.74 -10.33
CA THR A 158 -13.65 10.67 -11.47
C THR A 158 -14.08 10.03 -12.80
N GLN A 159 -13.89 8.72 -12.95
CA GLN A 159 -14.41 7.96 -14.11
C GLN A 159 -15.94 7.78 -14.08
N LEU A 160 -16.56 7.92 -12.90
CA LEU A 160 -18.01 7.78 -12.72
C LEU A 160 -18.76 9.10 -12.92
N GLN A 161 -18.09 10.24 -12.78
CA GLN A 161 -18.72 11.53 -13.08
C GLN A 161 -19.04 11.59 -14.58
N PRO A 162 -20.31 11.83 -14.98
CA PRO A 162 -20.61 12.12 -16.37
C PRO A 162 -19.80 13.36 -16.78
N LYS A 163 -19.27 13.37 -18.01
CA LYS A 163 -18.68 14.57 -18.63
C LYS A 163 -19.74 15.67 -18.76
N THR A 164 -20.15 16.31 -17.67
CA THR A 164 -21.02 17.49 -17.68
C THR A 164 -20.20 18.72 -18.03
N SER A 165 -19.70 18.77 -19.27
CA SER A 165 -19.09 19.98 -19.86
C SER A 165 -18.95 19.90 -21.39
N GLN A 166 -19.91 19.30 -22.09
CA GLN A 166 -20.06 19.46 -23.55
C GLN A 166 -21.51 19.75 -23.99
N LYS A 167 -22.34 20.31 -23.09
CA LYS A 167 -23.66 20.86 -23.46
C LYS A 167 -23.84 22.24 -22.85
N LYS A 168 -23.36 23.26 -23.58
CA LYS A 168 -23.96 24.60 -23.73
C LYS A 168 -22.97 25.51 -24.46
N GLU A 169 -22.97 25.42 -25.79
CA GLU A 169 -22.68 26.52 -26.73
C GLU A 169 -23.03 26.06 -28.16
N GLN A 170 -24.31 25.75 -28.36
CA GLN A 170 -24.96 25.80 -29.67
C GLN A 170 -26.30 26.52 -29.47
N GLU A 171 -26.22 27.80 -29.13
CA GLU A 171 -27.32 28.74 -29.25
C GLU A 171 -26.71 30.14 -29.36
N LYS A 172 -26.22 30.45 -30.57
CA LYS A 172 -26.02 31.77 -31.16
C LYS A 172 -25.39 31.58 -32.55
N MET A 173 -26.22 31.21 -33.51
CA MET A 173 -26.10 31.65 -34.90
C MET A 173 -27.48 31.66 -35.54
#